data_AF-A0AAV4IEX2-F1
#
_entry.id   AF-A0AAV4IEX2-F1
#
_cell.length_a   1.000
_cell.length_b   1.000
_cell.length_c   1.000
_cell.angle_alpha   90.00
_cell.angle_beta   90.00
_cell.angle_gamma   90.00
#
_symmetry.space_group_name_H-M   'P 1'
#
loop_
_entity.id
_entity.type
_entity.pdbx_description
1 polymer ?
#
loop_
_entity_poly.entity_id
_entity_poly.type
_entity_poly.pdbx_seq_one_letter_code
_entity_poly.pdbx_strand_id
1 'polypeptide(L)'
;MLITTNISSCPMSSFNFFNYCKKCLVIGGCGFLGQHLCEELIKREWSVQVFDLRKTFDNPKIKFFIGDLCNKEDLKPALEGVYCVFHCASPAPLSNNRAIFYKVNVDGTKNIISACIEVGVKRLVLTSSASVVYEGQDIKNGREEELPYAEKPLDYYTPTKILQEKFVGSKVLCSIIRKIKLNIAHNNFEFARGMANY
;
A
#
# COMPACT_ATOMS: atom_id res chain seq x y z
N MET A 1 -4.07 -7.56 26.09
CA MET A 1 -5.50 -7.65 26.47
C MET A 1 -6.30 -7.11 25.30
N LEU A 2 -6.94 -7.97 24.52
CA LEU A 2 -7.73 -7.61 23.33
C LEU A 2 -9.20 -7.51 23.75
N ILE A 3 -9.86 -6.41 23.40
CA ILE A 3 -11.32 -6.30 23.43
C ILE A 3 -11.78 -6.15 21.97
N THR A 4 -12.55 -7.11 21.48
CA THR A 4 -13.32 -7.01 20.24
C THR A 4 -14.81 -6.98 20.61
N THR A 5 -15.57 -6.06 20.01
CA THR A 5 -17.03 -6.00 20.16
C THR A 5 -17.69 -6.86 19.08
N ASN A 6 -18.45 -7.88 19.52
CA ASN A 6 -19.31 -8.71 18.69
C ASN A 6 -20.56 -7.93 18.25
N ILE A 7 -20.95 -8.08 16.98
CA ILE A 7 -22.32 -7.85 16.51
C ILE A 7 -22.85 -9.20 16.01
N SER A 8 -24.07 -9.53 16.42
CA SER A 8 -24.65 -10.85 16.63
C SER A 8 -25.07 -11.67 15.39
N SER A 9 -24.81 -12.98 15.49
CA SER A 9 -25.56 -14.19 15.04
C SER A 9 -26.23 -14.27 13.65
N CYS A 10 -25.67 -15.12 12.78
CA CYS A 10 -26.37 -15.78 11.65
C CYS A 10 -25.93 -17.27 11.61
N PRO A 11 -26.84 -18.26 11.42
CA PRO A 11 -26.54 -19.66 11.69
C PRO A 11 -25.79 -20.37 10.55
N MET A 12 -25.00 -21.38 10.95
CA MET A 12 -23.97 -22.10 10.18
C MET A 12 -24.43 -22.77 8.88
N SER A 13 -23.59 -22.65 7.84
CA SER A 13 -23.24 -23.78 6.96
C SER A 13 -21.71 -23.89 6.83
N SER A 14 -21.22 -25.08 7.16
CA SER A 14 -19.86 -25.34 7.67
C SER A 14 -18.80 -25.56 6.58
N PHE A 15 -18.87 -24.88 5.44
CA PHE A 15 -17.94 -25.10 4.32
C PHE A 15 -17.33 -23.84 3.68
N ASN A 16 -17.73 -22.63 4.10
CA ASN A 16 -17.32 -21.38 3.43
C ASN A 16 -16.75 -20.28 4.35
N PHE A 17 -16.49 -20.56 5.63
CA PHE A 17 -16.14 -19.49 6.59
C PHE A 17 -14.63 -19.18 6.71
N PHE A 18 -13.74 -20.05 6.24
CA PHE A 18 -12.28 -19.83 6.34
C PHE A 18 -11.62 -19.26 5.07
N ASN A 19 -12.37 -19.09 3.99
CA ASN A 19 -11.93 -18.40 2.78
C ASN A 19 -12.65 -17.05 2.68
N TYR A 20 -12.42 -16.15 3.63
CA TYR A 20 -12.43 -14.73 3.25
C TYR A 20 -11.25 -14.59 2.27
N CYS A 21 -11.57 -14.76 0.98
CA CYS A 21 -10.61 -14.97 -0.09
C CYS A 21 -9.43 -14.01 0.09
N LYS A 22 -8.21 -14.55 0.05
CA LYS A 22 -6.94 -13.82 -0.04
C LYS A 22 -6.86 -13.01 -1.36
N LYS A 23 -7.90 -12.24 -1.69
CA LYS A 23 -8.04 -11.45 -2.90
C LYS A 23 -7.64 -10.02 -2.58
N CYS A 24 -6.61 -9.56 -3.26
CA CYS A 24 -6.06 -8.24 -3.03
C CYS A 24 -5.90 -7.45 -4.32
N LEU A 25 -5.94 -6.13 -4.18
CA LEU A 25 -5.58 -5.20 -5.24
C LEU A 25 -4.26 -4.51 -4.89
N VAL A 26 -3.31 -4.51 -5.82
CA VAL A 26 -2.08 -3.71 -5.74
C VAL A 26 -2.20 -2.52 -6.68
N ILE A 27 -2.37 -1.32 -6.11
CA ILE A 27 -2.41 -0.06 -6.84
C ILE A 27 -0.97 0.44 -7.02
N GLY A 28 -0.54 0.68 -8.25
CA GLY A 28 0.88 0.91 -8.57
C GLY A 28 1.66 -0.40 -8.75
N GLY A 29 0.98 -1.48 -9.12
CA GLY A 29 1.56 -2.83 -9.26
C GLY A 29 2.58 -2.97 -10.39
N CYS A 30 2.63 -2.04 -11.34
CA CYS A 30 3.62 -2.02 -12.43
C CYS A 30 4.87 -1.18 -12.09
N GLY A 31 4.92 -0.59 -10.88
CA GLY A 31 6.11 0.03 -10.33
C GLY A 31 7.06 -0.98 -9.66
N PHE A 32 8.28 -0.54 -9.35
CA PHE A 32 9.33 -1.40 -8.77
C PHE A 32 8.85 -2.16 -7.51
N LEU A 33 8.33 -1.44 -6.51
CA LEU A 33 7.81 -2.07 -5.29
C LEU A 33 6.57 -2.94 -5.58
N GLY A 34 5.61 -2.39 -6.31
CA GLY A 34 4.35 -3.06 -6.61
C GLY A 34 4.54 -4.42 -7.28
N GLN A 35 5.47 -4.52 -8.22
CA GLN A 35 5.74 -5.77 -8.94
C GLN A 35 6.30 -6.86 -8.02
N HIS A 36 7.31 -6.54 -7.21
CA HIS A 36 7.88 -7.48 -6.23
C HIS A 36 6.85 -7.89 -5.16
N LEU A 37 5.97 -6.96 -4.76
CA LEU A 37 4.87 -7.26 -3.86
C LEU A 37 3.89 -8.24 -4.49
N CYS A 38 3.54 -8.07 -5.78
CA CYS A 38 2.67 -9.00 -6.50
C CYS A 38 3.27 -10.41 -6.53
N GLU A 39 4.56 -10.53 -6.84
CA GLU A 39 5.25 -11.83 -6.86
C GLU A 39 5.20 -12.53 -5.50
N GLU A 40 5.44 -11.78 -4.42
CA GLU A 40 5.42 -12.34 -3.07
C GLU A 40 4.02 -12.71 -2.60
N LEU A 41 3.00 -11.91 -2.94
CA LEU A 41 1.60 -12.22 -2.66
C LEU A 41 1.16 -13.50 -3.39
N ILE A 42 1.54 -13.67 -4.65
CA ILE A 42 1.29 -14.90 -5.43
C ILE A 42 1.95 -16.12 -4.78
N LYS A 43 3.20 -16.01 -4.33
CA LYS A 43 3.90 -17.10 -3.60
C LYS A 43 3.17 -17.50 -2.31
N ARG A 44 2.42 -16.57 -1.71
CA ARG A 44 1.59 -16.80 -0.51
C ARG A 44 0.15 -17.17 -0.82
N GLU A 45 -0.13 -17.52 -2.07
CA GLU A 45 -1.44 -17.96 -2.57
C GLU A 45 -2.53 -16.90 -2.47
N TRP A 46 -2.16 -15.61 -2.57
CA TRP A 46 -3.13 -14.55 -2.77
C TRP A 46 -3.60 -14.52 -4.23
N SER A 47 -4.89 -14.26 -4.42
CA SER A 47 -5.47 -13.86 -5.71
C SER A 47 -5.17 -12.39 -5.94
N VAL A 48 -4.24 -12.09 -6.84
CA VAL A 48 -3.72 -10.73 -7.03
C VAL A 48 -4.36 -10.05 -8.23
N GLN A 49 -4.86 -8.84 -7.99
CA GLN A 49 -5.22 -7.87 -9.02
C GLN A 49 -4.22 -6.71 -9.00
N VAL A 50 -3.96 -6.13 -10.16
CA VAL A 50 -3.12 -4.93 -10.30
C VAL A 50 -3.94 -3.81 -10.90
N PHE A 51 -3.86 -2.61 -10.31
CA PHE A 51 -4.33 -1.37 -10.90
C PHE A 51 -3.16 -0.43 -11.15
N ASP A 52 -3.00 0.05 -12.37
CA ASP A 52 -1.92 0.97 -12.74
C ASP A 52 -2.29 1.79 -13.99
N LEU A 53 -1.54 2.87 -14.26
CA LEU A 53 -1.72 3.69 -15.47
C LEU A 53 -1.33 2.94 -16.76
N ARG A 54 -0.55 1.87 -16.63
CA ARG A 54 -0.02 1.08 -17.74
C ARG A 54 0.27 -0.34 -17.29
N LYS A 55 0.23 -1.29 -18.22
CA LYS A 55 0.71 -2.66 -18.02
C LYS A 55 2.16 -2.76 -18.51
N THR A 56 3.11 -3.04 -17.62
CA THR A 56 4.55 -3.14 -17.97
C THR A 56 5.08 -4.57 -17.98
N PHE A 57 4.30 -5.55 -17.51
CA PHE A 57 4.66 -6.95 -17.49
C PHE A 57 3.41 -7.82 -17.68
N ASP A 58 3.62 -9.08 -18.06
CA ASP A 58 2.54 -10.06 -18.19
C ASP A 58 2.68 -11.17 -17.16
N ASN A 59 1.55 -11.59 -16.59
CA ASN A 59 1.49 -12.69 -15.65
C ASN A 59 0.08 -13.30 -15.68
N PRO A 60 -0.09 -14.57 -16.07
CA PRO A 60 -1.41 -15.19 -16.20
C PRO A 60 -2.14 -15.36 -14.86
N LYS A 61 -1.43 -15.24 -13.72
CA LYS A 61 -2.02 -15.30 -12.37
C LYS A 61 -2.54 -13.94 -11.88
N ILE A 62 -2.32 -12.86 -12.63
CA ILE A 62 -2.71 -11.50 -12.26
C ILE A 62 -3.80 -10.99 -13.20
N LYS A 63 -4.87 -10.46 -12.62
CA LYS A 63 -5.86 -9.67 -13.38
C LYS A 63 -5.45 -8.20 -13.34
N PHE A 64 -5.20 -7.62 -14.51
CA PHE A 64 -4.80 -6.21 -14.64
C PHE A 64 -6.00 -5.31 -14.92
N PHE A 65 -5.98 -4.13 -14.32
CA PHE A 65 -6.90 -3.02 -14.55
C PHE A 65 -6.06 -1.79 -14.87
N ILE A 66 -6.35 -1.15 -16.01
CA ILE A 66 -5.66 0.05 -16.44
C ILE A 66 -6.58 1.23 -16.16
N GLY A 67 -6.10 2.23 -15.44
CA GLY A 67 -6.88 3.43 -15.10
C GLY A 67 -6.06 4.47 -14.34
N ASP A 68 -6.63 5.66 -14.18
CA ASP A 68 -6.03 6.73 -13.38
C ASP A 68 -6.69 6.76 -12.00
N LEU A 69 -5.90 6.59 -10.93
CA LEU A 69 -6.39 6.69 -9.56
C LEU A 69 -6.91 8.10 -9.21
N CYS A 70 -6.58 9.12 -10.02
CA CYS A 70 -7.15 10.46 -9.91
C CYS A 70 -8.59 10.51 -10.45
N ASN A 71 -9.03 9.50 -11.19
CA ASN A 71 -10.40 9.27 -11.59
C ASN A 71 -11.01 8.14 -10.74
N LYS A 72 -11.87 8.50 -9.79
CA LYS A 72 -12.44 7.53 -8.83
C LYS A 72 -13.20 6.38 -9.51
N GLU A 73 -13.87 6.64 -10.64
CA GLU A 73 -14.68 5.63 -11.33
C GLU A 73 -13.81 4.50 -11.92
N ASP A 74 -12.57 4.80 -12.32
CA ASP A 74 -11.64 3.79 -12.84
C ASP A 74 -11.29 2.73 -11.79
N LEU A 75 -11.34 3.07 -10.50
CA LEU A 75 -10.99 2.17 -9.40
C LEU A 75 -12.06 1.11 -9.14
N LYS A 76 -13.34 1.42 -9.36
CA LYS A 76 -14.46 0.57 -8.94
C LYS A 76 -14.40 -0.86 -9.49
N PRO A 77 -14.13 -1.10 -10.80
CA PRO A 77 -14.02 -2.45 -11.33
C PRO A 77 -12.86 -3.25 -10.71
N ALA A 78 -11.77 -2.58 -10.34
CA ALA A 78 -10.61 -3.22 -9.75
C ALA A 78 -10.83 -3.64 -8.28
N LEU A 79 -11.71 -2.92 -7.57
CA LEU A 79 -12.00 -3.13 -6.14
C LEU A 79 -13.08 -4.19 -5.88
N GLU A 80 -13.78 -4.67 -6.90
CA GLU A 80 -14.89 -5.62 -6.73
C GLU A 80 -14.46 -6.93 -6.06
N GLY A 81 -15.04 -7.23 -4.89
CA GLY A 81 -14.75 -8.42 -4.10
C GLY A 81 -13.33 -8.45 -3.51
N VAL A 82 -12.62 -7.32 -3.48
CA VAL A 82 -11.28 -7.19 -2.90
C VAL A 82 -11.39 -7.12 -1.38
N TYR A 83 -10.62 -7.97 -0.69
CA TYR A 83 -10.52 -7.93 0.77
C TYR A 83 -9.52 -6.86 1.24
N CYS A 84 -8.35 -6.81 0.61
CA CYS A 84 -7.23 -5.94 0.99
C CYS A 84 -6.67 -5.17 -0.21
N VAL A 85 -6.47 -3.87 -0.05
CA VAL A 85 -5.82 -2.99 -1.04
C VAL A 85 -4.43 -2.62 -0.55
N PHE A 86 -3.43 -2.79 -1.40
CA PHE A 86 -2.07 -2.29 -1.21
C PHE A 86 -1.88 -1.06 -2.10
N HIS A 87 -1.72 0.11 -1.50
CA HIS A 87 -1.47 1.36 -2.20
C HIS A 87 0.04 1.61 -2.28
N CYS A 88 0.62 1.23 -3.43
CA CYS A 88 2.03 1.41 -3.78
C CYS A 88 2.27 2.55 -4.78
N ALA A 89 1.21 3.06 -5.42
CA ALA A 89 1.32 4.12 -6.40
C ALA A 89 1.87 5.42 -5.81
N SER A 90 2.90 5.95 -6.48
CA SER A 90 3.47 7.26 -6.22
C SER A 90 4.29 7.70 -7.44
N PRO A 91 4.35 9.00 -7.77
CA PRO A 91 5.26 9.46 -8.80
C PRO A 91 6.72 9.25 -8.39
N ALA A 92 7.63 9.18 -9.37
CA ALA A 92 9.06 9.10 -9.07
C ALA A 92 9.50 10.29 -8.20
N PRO A 93 10.15 10.07 -7.04
CA PRO A 93 10.53 11.17 -6.12
C PRO A 93 11.39 12.26 -6.76
N LEU A 94 12.16 11.90 -7.80
CA LEU A 94 13.01 12.82 -8.57
C LEU A 94 12.27 13.54 -9.72
N SER A 95 10.94 13.41 -9.81
CA SER A 95 10.15 14.09 -10.83
C SER A 95 10.17 15.61 -10.61
N ASN A 96 10.40 16.36 -11.70
CA ASN A 96 10.33 17.83 -11.69
C ASN A 96 8.89 18.36 -11.68
N ASN A 97 7.89 17.50 -11.94
CA ASN A 97 6.49 17.92 -11.96
C ASN A 97 5.92 17.92 -10.54
N ARG A 98 6.07 19.03 -9.81
CA ARG A 98 5.61 19.13 -8.41
C ARG A 98 4.11 18.90 -8.25
N ALA A 99 3.30 19.37 -9.20
CA ALA A 99 1.85 19.24 -9.15
C ALA A 99 1.41 17.76 -9.17
N ILE A 100 2.18 16.89 -9.84
CA ILE A 100 1.85 15.47 -9.90
C ILE A 100 1.94 14.78 -8.54
N PHE A 101 2.84 15.23 -7.65
CA PHE A 101 2.97 14.64 -6.32
C PHE A 101 1.70 14.86 -5.52
N TYR A 102 1.18 16.09 -5.49
CA TYR A 102 -0.05 16.38 -4.77
C TYR A 102 -1.23 15.65 -5.40
N LYS A 103 -1.37 15.75 -6.73
CA LYS A 103 -2.47 15.09 -7.45
C LYS A 103 -2.53 13.59 -7.16
N VAL A 104 -1.39 12.89 -7.25
CA VAL A 104 -1.34 11.43 -7.09
C VAL A 104 -1.33 11.00 -5.63
N ASN A 105 -0.45 11.56 -4.80
CA ASN A 105 -0.28 11.10 -3.41
C ASN A 105 -1.37 11.63 -2.47
N VAL A 106 -2.03 12.75 -2.80
CA VAL A 106 -3.06 13.34 -1.95
C VAL A 106 -4.45 13.07 -2.53
N ASP A 107 -4.75 13.64 -3.69
CA ASP A 107 -6.11 13.54 -4.24
C ASP A 107 -6.43 12.12 -4.71
N GLY A 108 -5.44 11.48 -5.33
CA GLY A 108 -5.49 10.06 -5.66
C GLY A 108 -5.74 9.15 -4.46
N THR A 109 -5.08 9.39 -3.33
CA THR A 109 -5.31 8.60 -2.12
C THR A 109 -6.70 8.84 -1.54
N LYS A 110 -7.23 10.06 -1.57
CA LYS A 110 -8.62 10.33 -1.16
C LYS A 110 -9.61 9.56 -2.03
N ASN A 111 -9.38 9.49 -3.34
CA ASN A 111 -10.22 8.70 -4.24
C ASN A 111 -10.17 7.21 -3.90
N ILE A 112 -8.99 6.67 -3.63
CA ILE A 112 -8.82 5.27 -3.21
C ILE A 112 -9.58 4.99 -1.92
N ILE A 113 -9.44 5.86 -0.91
CA ILE A 113 -10.16 5.72 0.37
C ILE A 113 -11.67 5.77 0.13
N SER A 114 -12.18 6.76 -0.60
CA SER A 114 -13.61 6.89 -0.94
C SER A 114 -14.13 5.65 -1.65
N ALA A 115 -13.44 5.18 -2.69
CA ALA A 115 -13.84 4.01 -3.45
C ALA A 115 -13.80 2.73 -2.60
N CYS A 116 -12.79 2.56 -1.74
CA CYS A 116 -12.70 1.45 -0.80
C CYS A 116 -13.90 1.43 0.17
N ILE A 117 -14.30 2.60 0.70
CA ILE A 117 -15.46 2.74 1.58
C ILE A 117 -16.74 2.37 0.83
N GLU A 118 -16.94 2.92 -0.37
CA GLU A 118 -18.14 2.69 -1.20
C GLU A 118 -18.37 1.21 -1.51
N VAL A 119 -17.31 0.45 -1.83
CA VAL A 119 -17.44 -0.98 -2.17
C VAL A 119 -17.25 -1.92 -0.97
N GLY A 120 -16.95 -1.39 0.22
CA GLY A 120 -16.81 -2.16 1.45
C GLY A 120 -15.50 -2.94 1.61
N VAL A 121 -14.39 -2.47 1.03
CA VAL A 121 -13.04 -3.02 1.28
C VAL A 121 -12.73 -3.01 2.78
N LYS A 122 -12.17 -4.11 3.30
CA LYS A 122 -11.93 -4.27 4.74
C LYS A 122 -10.59 -3.73 5.20
N ARG A 123 -9.61 -3.66 4.30
CA ARG A 123 -8.25 -3.26 4.65
C ARG A 123 -7.58 -2.46 3.55
N LEU A 124 -6.99 -1.32 3.92
CA LEU A 124 -6.11 -0.53 3.09
C LEU A 124 -4.72 -0.50 3.74
N VAL A 125 -3.71 -0.94 2.99
CA VAL A 125 -2.29 -0.91 3.37
C VAL A 125 -1.61 0.13 2.50
N LEU A 126 -1.11 1.21 3.11
CA LEU A 126 -0.37 2.26 2.44
C LEU A 126 1.13 1.98 2.56
N THR A 127 1.87 2.07 1.45
CA THR A 127 3.34 2.10 1.51
C THR A 127 3.81 3.54 1.69
N SER A 128 4.38 3.86 2.85
CA SER A 128 4.95 5.18 3.09
C SER A 128 6.42 5.31 2.59
N SER A 129 7.11 6.37 3.01
CA SER A 129 8.50 6.70 2.68
C SER A 129 9.24 7.03 3.97
N ALA A 130 10.49 6.57 4.11
CA ALA A 130 11.35 6.99 5.21
C ALA A 130 11.57 8.51 5.26
N SER A 131 11.36 9.20 4.13
CA SER A 131 11.48 10.66 4.05
C SER A 131 10.46 11.39 4.93
N VAL A 132 9.34 10.77 5.29
CA VAL A 132 8.28 11.40 6.10
C VAL A 132 8.74 11.78 7.51
N VAL A 133 9.82 11.17 8.01
CA VAL A 133 10.42 11.43 9.33
C VAL A 133 11.88 11.89 9.25
N TYR A 134 12.43 12.04 8.03
CA TYR A 134 13.85 12.34 7.82
C TYR A 134 14.06 13.79 7.38
N GLU A 135 14.94 14.50 8.09
CA GLU A 135 15.24 15.92 7.87
C GLU A 135 16.73 16.19 7.62
N GLY A 136 17.47 15.20 7.13
CA GLY A 136 18.92 15.35 6.88
C GLY A 136 19.82 15.02 8.07
N GLN A 137 19.26 14.46 9.15
CA GLN A 137 20.00 13.96 10.31
C GLN A 137 19.78 12.47 10.50
N ASP A 138 20.84 11.78 10.94
CA ASP A 138 20.79 10.34 11.20
C ASP A 138 19.78 10.01 12.30
N ILE A 139 18.88 9.08 11.99
CA ILE A 139 17.93 8.52 12.96
C ILE A 139 18.54 7.24 13.55
N LYS A 140 18.89 7.26 14.84
CA LYS A 140 19.45 6.11 15.56
C LYS A 140 18.38 5.46 16.44
N ASN A 141 18.16 4.15 16.29
CA ASN A 141 17.16 3.38 17.05
C ASN A 141 15.73 3.93 16.98
N GLY A 142 15.40 4.69 15.92
CA GLY A 142 14.06 5.25 15.73
C GLY A 142 12.99 4.17 15.53
N ARG A 143 11.88 4.32 16.25
CA ARG A 143 10.64 3.56 16.04
C ARG A 143 9.65 4.48 15.34
N GLU A 144 8.96 3.93 14.33
CA GLU A 144 8.09 4.71 13.46
C GLU A 144 6.98 5.42 14.24
N GLU A 145 6.44 4.77 15.27
CA GLU A 145 5.37 5.30 16.11
C GLU A 145 5.81 6.46 17.02
N GLU A 146 7.12 6.70 17.12
CA GLU A 146 7.73 7.66 18.06
C GLU A 146 8.40 8.83 17.34
N LEU A 147 8.62 8.72 16.03
CA LEU A 147 9.25 9.75 15.24
C LEU A 147 8.20 10.77 14.78
N PRO A 148 8.42 12.07 15.03
CA PRO A 148 7.55 13.09 14.47
C PRO A 148 7.71 13.12 12.95
N TYR A 149 6.66 13.55 12.25
CA TYR A 149 6.78 13.91 10.85
C TYR A 149 7.79 15.04 10.68
N ALA A 150 8.53 15.02 9.56
CA ALA A 150 9.42 16.10 9.18
C ALA A 150 8.67 17.45 9.13
N GLU A 151 9.12 18.40 9.94
CA GLU A 151 8.73 19.80 9.95
C GLU A 151 9.33 20.59 8.78
N LYS A 152 10.54 20.24 8.36
CA LYS A 152 11.28 20.84 7.24
C LYS A 152 11.67 19.79 6.19
N PRO A 153 10.71 19.33 5.37
CA PRO A 153 10.97 18.38 4.30
C PRO A 153 12.02 18.87 3.29
N LEU A 154 12.88 17.96 2.83
CA LEU A 154 13.99 18.27 1.92
C LEU A 154 13.57 18.35 0.43
N ASP A 155 12.35 17.93 0.10
CA ASP A 155 11.84 17.87 -1.26
C ASP A 155 10.32 18.11 -1.33
N TYR A 156 9.78 18.23 -2.54
CA TYR A 156 8.33 18.42 -2.77
C TYR A 156 7.52 17.13 -2.62
N TYR A 157 8.17 15.98 -2.65
CA TYR A 157 7.56 14.67 -2.56
C TYR A 157 7.11 14.38 -1.12
N THR A 158 7.98 14.65 -0.15
CA THR A 158 7.85 14.31 1.26
C THR A 158 6.63 14.95 1.93
N PRO A 159 6.33 16.25 1.75
CA PRO A 159 5.10 16.83 2.29
C PRO A 159 3.84 16.08 1.82
N THR A 160 3.82 15.62 0.57
CA THR A 160 2.67 14.90 0.01
C THR A 160 2.53 13.49 0.59
N LYS A 161 3.65 12.82 0.93
CA LYS A 161 3.64 11.53 1.64
C LYS A 161 3.19 11.65 3.08
N ILE A 162 3.59 12.71 3.78
CA ILE A 162 3.09 13.03 5.13
C ILE A 162 1.57 13.24 5.10
N LEU A 163 1.07 14.03 4.14
CA LEU A 163 -0.37 14.23 3.96
C LEU A 163 -1.09 12.91 3.65
N GLN A 164 -0.50 12.08 2.79
CA GLN A 164 -1.03 10.77 2.43
C GLN A 164 -1.23 9.87 3.66
N GLU A 165 -0.25 9.78 4.55
CA GLU A 165 -0.37 9.04 5.81
C GLU A 165 -1.47 9.60 6.70
N LYS A 166 -1.56 10.93 6.83
CA LYS A 166 -2.59 11.59 7.65
C LYS A 166 -4.01 11.28 7.16
N PHE A 167 -4.22 11.11 5.85
CA PHE A 167 -5.53 10.72 5.31
C PHE A 167 -5.91 9.27 5.61
N VAL A 168 -4.93 8.36 5.63
CA VAL A 168 -5.17 6.94 5.96
C VAL A 168 -5.33 6.75 7.48
N GLY A 169 -4.72 7.61 8.29
CA GLY A 169 -4.80 7.58 9.75
C GLY A 169 -3.86 6.56 10.39
N SER A 170 -3.86 6.45 11.71
CA SER A 170 -2.91 5.70 12.55
C SER A 170 -2.96 4.16 12.43
N LYS A 171 -3.52 3.61 11.34
CA LYS A 171 -3.40 2.20 10.95
C LYS A 171 -2.76 2.05 9.57
N VAL A 172 -1.87 2.96 9.19
CA VAL A 172 -0.92 2.73 8.10
C VAL A 172 -0.02 1.57 8.51
N LEU A 173 -0.20 0.42 7.87
CA LEU A 173 0.80 -0.63 7.96
C LEU A 173 1.96 -0.24 7.07
N CYS A 174 2.85 0.61 7.59
CA CYS A 174 4.15 0.78 6.99
C CYS A 174 4.94 -0.50 7.28
N SER A 175 4.84 -1.47 6.38
CA SER A 175 6.05 -2.22 6.11
C SER A 175 6.95 -1.26 5.38
N ILE A 176 7.71 -0.43 6.10
CA ILE A 176 9.08 -0.17 5.66
C ILE A 176 9.56 -1.55 5.25
N ILE A 177 9.86 -1.73 3.97
CA ILE A 177 10.54 -2.91 3.47
C ILE A 177 11.86 -2.92 4.23
N ARG A 178 11.85 -3.51 5.43
CA ARG A 178 12.99 -3.56 6.34
C ARG A 178 13.91 -4.63 5.78
N LYS A 179 14.64 -4.23 4.74
CA LYS A 179 16.06 -4.48 4.50
C LYS A 179 16.49 -3.77 3.20
N ILE A 180 16.39 -2.44 3.12
CA ILE A 180 17.41 -1.70 2.38
C ILE A 180 18.49 -1.37 3.40
N LYS A 181 19.39 -2.34 3.60
CA LYS A 181 20.69 -2.09 4.19
C LYS A 181 21.39 -1.17 3.19
N LEU A 182 21.46 0.12 3.48
CA LEU A 182 22.51 0.98 2.92
C LEU A 182 23.83 0.51 3.54
N ASN A 183 24.33 -0.62 3.03
CA ASN A 183 25.73 -0.98 3.10
C ASN A 183 26.11 -1.40 1.69
N ILE A 184 26.91 -0.55 1.07
CA ILE A 184 27.77 -0.93 -0.03
C ILE A 184 28.51 -2.20 0.42
N ALA A 185 28.49 -3.22 -0.44
CA ALA A 185 29.13 -4.53 -0.30
C ALA A 185 28.22 -5.71 0.14
N HIS A 186 28.08 -6.62 -0.84
CA HIS A 186 27.73 -8.05 -0.81
C HIS A 186 26.25 -8.47 -0.87
N ASN A 187 25.99 -9.19 -1.98
CA ASN A 187 24.79 -9.90 -2.40
C ASN A 187 24.32 -10.91 -1.33
N ASN A 188 23.05 -10.82 -0.93
CA ASN A 188 22.10 -11.93 -0.70
C ASN A 188 20.80 -11.39 -0.08
N PHE A 189 19.67 -11.59 -0.77
CA PHE A 189 18.35 -11.10 -0.38
C PHE A 189 17.54 -12.23 0.29
N GLU A 190 17.24 -12.08 1.59
CA GLU A 190 16.21 -12.88 2.26
C GLU A 190 15.04 -12.00 2.70
N PHE A 191 13.84 -12.39 2.30
CA PHE A 191 12.59 -11.63 2.39
C PHE A 191 11.57 -12.44 3.19
N ALA A 192 11.56 -12.37 4.53
CA ALA A 192 10.47 -12.94 5.34
C ALA A 192 10.52 -12.50 6.80
N ARG A 193 9.41 -11.93 7.30
CA ARG A 193 8.82 -12.24 8.63
C ARG A 193 7.55 -11.43 8.99
N GLY A 194 7.24 -10.35 8.28
CA GLY A 194 6.17 -9.43 8.70
C GLY A 194 4.74 -9.74 8.21
N MET A 195 4.54 -10.60 7.21
CA MET A 195 3.21 -10.80 6.59
C MET A 195 2.43 -12.03 7.06
N ALA A 196 2.97 -12.83 7.98
CA ALA A 196 2.35 -14.08 8.42
C ALA A 196 1.22 -13.93 9.46
N ASN A 197 0.96 -12.71 9.95
CA ASN A 197 -0.01 -12.44 11.02
C ASN A 197 -1.17 -11.53 10.57
N TYR A 198 -1.49 -11.50 9.27
CA TYR A 198 -2.44 -10.54 8.69
C TYR A 198 -3.44 -11.18 7.74
#